data_AF-A0A7V3BMD1-F1
#
_entry.id   AF-A0A7V3BMD1-F1
#
_cell.length_a   1.000
_cell.length_b   1.000
_cell.length_c   1.000
_cell.angle_alpha   90.00
_cell.angle_beta   90.00
_cell.angle_gamma   90.00
#
_symmetry.space_group_name_H-M   'P 1'
#
loop_
_entity.id
_entity.type
_entity.pdbx_description
1 polymer ?
#
loop_
_entity_poly.entity_id
_entity_poly.type
_entity_poly.pdbx_seq_one_letter_code
_entity_poly.pdbx_strand_id
1 'polypeptide(L)'
;MEQRYRCPTCGQTFAATKGTPFYRLHTAVALGTIVLTLLCHGCPTPAIVAAFGLDERTVAAWLVRAGRPCQQGHQHLVQQGHVDLQHVQADELWVKLVGRRIWMALALAVPSRLWLGGVLSAHRDLPLLTTLVPLVRSCAYTLAVLVGVDGVASYVTALLRVFRPPVDTRRRGRPRLGLEKGLLVGHMVKR
;
A
#
# COMPACT_ATOMS: atom_id res chain seq x y z
N MET A 1 19.99 20.64 19.87
CA MET A 1 20.82 19.79 18.98
C MET A 1 20.07 18.51 18.67
N GLU A 2 20.12 18.04 17.43
CA GLU A 2 19.48 16.78 17.03
C GLU A 2 20.29 15.58 17.53
N GLN A 3 19.65 14.64 18.25
CA GLN A 3 20.31 13.43 18.76
C GLN A 3 20.84 12.58 17.60
N ARG A 4 22.04 12.00 17.75
CA ARG A 4 22.66 11.12 16.76
C ARG A 4 22.91 9.74 17.36
N TYR A 5 22.74 8.72 16.54
CA TYR A 5 23.02 7.32 16.85
C TYR A 5 24.16 6.81 15.97
N ARG A 6 24.79 5.72 16.39
CA ARG A 6 25.81 4.99 15.64
C ARG A 6 25.33 3.57 15.40
N CYS A 7 25.33 3.12 14.14
CA CYS A 7 24.97 1.75 13.81
C CYS A 7 26.07 0.80 14.30
N PRO A 8 25.75 -0.24 15.10
CA PRO A 8 26.75 -1.20 15.57
C PRO A 8 27.29 -2.09 14.44
N THR A 9 26.53 -2.29 13.36
CA THR A 9 26.91 -3.18 12.25
C THR A 9 27.84 -2.50 11.24
N CYS A 10 27.51 -1.29 10.77
CA CYS A 10 28.29 -0.59 9.74
C CYS A 10 29.12 0.58 10.28
N GLY A 11 28.99 0.92 11.57
CA GLY A 11 29.74 2.01 12.21
C GLY A 11 29.32 3.43 11.83
N GLN A 12 28.44 3.61 10.84
CA GLN A 12 27.98 4.92 10.37
C GLN A 12 27.11 5.62 11.42
N THR A 13 27.19 6.95 11.48
CA THR A 13 26.34 7.78 12.34
C THR A 13 25.14 8.31 11.57
N PHE A 14 24.00 8.41 12.24
CA PHE A 14 22.76 8.93 11.67
C PHE A 14 21.98 9.74 12.72
N ALA A 15 21.18 10.69 12.24
CA ALA A 15 20.31 11.48 13.11
C ALA A 15 19.12 10.64 13.61
N ALA A 16 18.62 10.92 14.81
CA ALA A 16 17.49 10.22 15.40
C ALA A 16 16.22 10.28 14.54
N THR A 17 16.06 11.37 13.78
CA THR A 17 14.93 11.55 12.88
C THR A 17 15.17 10.92 11.49
N LYS A 18 16.37 10.40 11.19
CA LYS A 18 16.69 9.82 9.88
C LYS A 18 15.68 8.70 9.56
N GLY A 19 15.09 8.76 8.37
CA GLY A 19 14.05 7.81 7.97
C GLY A 19 12.65 8.12 8.53
N THR A 20 12.47 9.22 9.26
CA THR A 20 11.16 9.69 9.71
C THR A 20 10.69 10.91 8.92
N PRO A 21 9.39 11.26 9.02
CA PRO A 21 8.87 12.48 8.41
C PRO A 21 9.56 13.76 8.91
N PHE A 22 10.25 13.72 10.06
CA PHE A 22 10.86 14.88 10.71
C PHE A 22 12.32 15.14 10.35
N TYR A 23 12.94 14.29 9.51
CA TYR A 23 14.35 14.46 9.15
C TYR A 23 14.65 15.81 8.48
N ARG A 24 15.58 16.61 9.01
CA ARG A 24 15.88 17.96 8.47
C ARG A 24 14.64 18.87 8.38
N LEU A 25 13.67 18.70 9.29
CA LEU A 25 12.55 19.63 9.40
C LEU A 25 13.06 20.92 10.06
N HIS A 26 12.85 22.05 9.40
CA HIS A 26 13.23 23.38 9.93
C HIS A 26 12.17 23.95 10.88
N THR A 27 11.01 23.31 10.96
CA THR A 27 9.90 23.65 11.84
C THR A 27 9.89 22.76 13.08
N ALA A 28 9.26 23.21 14.17
CA ALA A 28 9.11 22.41 15.38
C ALA A 28 8.40 21.08 15.10
N VAL A 29 8.98 19.96 15.58
CA VAL A 29 8.42 18.61 15.42
C VAL A 29 6.99 18.52 15.95
N ALA A 30 6.69 19.18 17.07
CA ALA A 30 5.34 19.21 17.65
C ALA A 30 4.28 19.73 16.68
N LEU A 31 4.56 20.81 15.96
CA LEU A 31 3.64 21.35 14.95
C LEU A 31 3.46 20.38 13.78
N GLY A 32 4.57 19.79 13.30
CA GLY A 32 4.53 18.76 12.25
C GLY A 32 3.66 17.56 12.66
N THR A 33 3.78 17.09 13.89
CA THR A 33 2.95 16.00 14.44
C THR A 33 1.47 16.37 14.45
N ILE A 34 1.10 17.56 14.94
CA ILE A 34 -0.30 18.01 14.98
C ILE A 34 -0.88 18.08 13.55
N VAL A 35 -0.14 18.68 12.62
CA VAL A 35 -0.57 18.80 11.22
C VAL A 35 -0.78 17.43 10.57
N LEU A 36 0.18 16.50 10.76
CA LEU A 36 0.05 15.14 10.20
C LEU A 36 -1.12 14.38 10.83
N THR A 37 -1.34 14.51 12.14
CA THR A 37 -2.51 13.92 12.82
C THR A 37 -3.81 14.45 12.23
N LEU A 38 -3.95 15.77 12.07
CA LEU A 38 -5.13 16.39 11.48
C LEU A 38 -5.39 15.88 10.05
N LEU A 39 -4.36 15.79 9.22
CA LEU A 39 -4.47 15.24 7.87
C LEU A 39 -4.92 13.77 7.88
N CYS A 40 -4.36 12.94 8.77
CA CYS A 40 -4.75 11.54 8.91
C CYS A 40 -6.21 11.37 9.35
N HIS A 41 -6.75 12.32 10.12
CA HIS A 41 -8.15 12.35 10.52
C HIS A 41 -9.07 13.05 9.50
N GLY A 42 -8.56 13.41 8.31
CA GLY A 42 -9.36 13.97 7.22
C GLY A 42 -9.61 15.48 7.32
N CYS A 43 -8.86 16.21 8.16
CA CYS A 43 -8.95 17.66 8.20
C CYS A 43 -8.51 18.27 6.85
N PRO A 44 -9.33 19.13 6.22
CA PRO A 44 -8.98 19.76 4.94
C PRO A 44 -7.71 20.61 5.05
N THR A 45 -6.82 20.52 4.06
CA THR A 45 -5.58 21.33 4.00
C THR A 45 -5.83 22.85 4.17
N PRO A 46 -6.87 23.46 3.56
CA PRO A 46 -7.13 24.89 3.77
C PRO A 46 -7.43 25.25 5.24
N ALA A 47 -8.08 24.36 6.00
CA ALA A 47 -8.37 24.58 7.42
C ALA A 47 -7.08 24.58 8.25
N ILE A 48 -6.15 23.67 7.95
CA ILE A 48 -4.82 23.62 8.59
C ILE A 48 -4.00 24.88 8.25
N VAL A 49 -4.00 25.30 6.98
CA VAL A 49 -3.33 26.52 6.52
C VAL A 49 -3.85 27.74 7.28
N ALA A 50 -5.18 27.90 7.37
CA ALA A 50 -5.80 29.00 8.08
C ALA A 50 -5.53 28.98 9.59
N ALA A 51 -5.59 27.80 10.22
CA ALA A 51 -5.43 27.66 11.68
C ALA A 51 -3.99 27.90 12.15
N PHE A 52 -2.99 27.52 11.35
CA PHE A 52 -1.57 27.56 11.76
C PHE A 52 -0.73 28.58 10.98
N GLY A 53 -1.32 29.34 10.05
CA GLY A 53 -0.60 30.32 9.24
C GLY A 53 0.49 29.70 8.34
N LEU A 54 0.27 28.47 7.88
CA LEU A 54 1.24 27.71 7.10
C LEU A 54 1.02 27.90 5.60
N ASP A 55 2.09 27.80 4.81
CA ASP A 55 1.97 27.69 3.35
C ASP A 55 1.41 26.31 2.96
N GLU A 56 0.42 26.29 2.05
CA GLU A 56 -0.24 25.06 1.59
C GLU A 56 0.76 24.03 1.02
N ARG A 57 1.79 24.50 0.29
CA ARG A 57 2.84 23.64 -0.28
C ARG A 57 3.67 23.00 0.82
N THR A 58 3.84 23.68 1.96
CA THR A 58 4.53 23.11 3.13
C THR A 58 3.72 21.96 3.72
N VAL A 59 2.42 22.13 3.91
CA VAL A 59 1.53 21.08 4.42
C VAL A 59 1.51 19.88 3.45
N ALA A 60 1.40 20.12 2.15
CA ALA A 60 1.46 19.07 1.13
C ALA A 60 2.81 18.35 1.12
N ALA A 61 3.93 19.08 1.24
CA ALA A 61 5.27 18.49 1.32
C ALA A 61 5.44 17.61 2.55
N TRP A 62 4.89 18.00 3.71
CA TRP A 62 4.91 17.19 4.92
C TRP A 62 4.13 15.89 4.76
N LEU A 63 2.94 15.95 4.14
CA LEU A 63 2.15 14.74 3.87
C LEU A 63 2.89 13.76 2.95
N VAL A 64 3.43 14.24 1.83
CA VAL A 64 4.22 13.41 0.90
C VAL A 64 5.43 12.82 1.60
N ARG A 65 6.11 13.62 2.42
CA ARG A 65 7.28 13.20 3.18
C ARG A 65 6.93 12.13 4.22
N ALA A 66 5.77 12.24 4.86
CA ALA A 66 5.29 11.26 5.83
C ALA A 66 4.89 9.92 5.17
N GLY A 67 4.34 9.96 3.96
CA GLY A 67 3.94 8.76 3.23
C GLY A 67 5.11 7.86 2.81
N ARG A 68 6.31 8.41 2.55
CA ARG A 68 7.49 7.64 2.11
C ARG A 68 7.93 6.56 3.11
N PRO A 69 8.19 6.86 4.40
CA PRO A 69 8.53 5.84 5.37
C PRO A 69 7.36 4.89 5.65
N CYS A 70 6.10 5.33 5.55
CA CYS A 70 4.95 4.43 5.63
C CYS A 70 4.97 3.39 4.51
N GLN A 71 5.23 3.80 3.27
CA GLN A 71 5.35 2.89 2.13
C GLN A 71 6.51 1.91 2.30
N GLN A 72 7.68 2.40 2.74
CA GLN A 72 8.85 1.56 2.98
C GLN A 72 8.61 0.56 4.11
N GLY A 73 8.00 0.99 5.21
CA GLY A 73 7.62 0.12 6.32
C GLY A 73 6.62 -0.93 5.88
N HIS A 74 5.62 -0.56 5.07
CA HIS A 74 4.64 -1.50 4.51
C HIS A 74 5.31 -2.56 3.63
N GLN A 75 6.21 -2.13 2.75
CA GLN A 75 7.00 -3.03 1.90
C GLN A 75 7.85 -3.99 2.75
N HIS A 76 8.54 -3.46 3.77
CA HIS A 76 9.47 -4.23 4.58
C HIS A 76 8.80 -5.15 5.60
N LEU A 77 7.63 -4.80 6.12
CA LEU A 77 6.96 -5.58 7.17
C LEU A 77 5.83 -6.46 6.65
N VAL A 78 5.11 -5.99 5.62
CA VAL A 78 3.89 -6.66 5.13
C VAL A 78 4.17 -7.41 3.83
N GLN A 79 4.91 -6.80 2.90
CA GLN A 79 5.18 -7.37 1.56
C GLN A 79 6.39 -8.31 1.54
N GLN A 80 6.50 -9.21 2.53
CA GLN A 80 7.60 -10.16 2.69
C GLN A 80 7.19 -11.64 2.53
N GLY A 81 5.93 -11.91 2.17
CA GLY A 81 5.44 -13.28 2.01
C GLY A 81 5.31 -14.03 3.34
N HIS A 82 4.98 -13.32 4.41
CA HIS A 82 4.88 -13.88 5.77
C HIS A 82 3.49 -13.70 6.38
N VAL A 83 2.54 -13.12 5.65
CA VAL A 83 1.18 -12.93 6.14
C VAL A 83 0.33 -14.13 5.71
N ASP A 84 -0.24 -14.83 6.69
CA ASP A 84 -1.31 -15.79 6.43
C ASP A 84 -2.59 -15.03 6.09
N LEU A 85 -2.87 -14.89 4.79
CA LEU A 85 -3.97 -14.04 4.32
C LEU A 85 -5.33 -14.68 4.59
N GLN A 86 -5.45 -16.00 4.39
CA GLN A 86 -6.68 -16.82 4.41
C GLN A 86 -7.80 -16.30 3.49
N HIS A 87 -8.31 -15.10 3.77
CA HIS A 87 -9.33 -14.38 3.03
C HIS A 87 -8.89 -12.94 2.76
N VAL A 88 -8.85 -12.58 1.48
CA VAL A 88 -8.61 -11.22 0.98
C VAL A 88 -9.91 -10.65 0.42
N GLN A 89 -10.23 -9.42 0.78
CA GLN A 89 -11.24 -8.63 0.10
C GLN A 89 -10.54 -7.58 -0.77
N ALA A 90 -10.87 -7.54 -2.06
CA ALA A 90 -10.40 -6.52 -2.97
C ALA A 90 -11.59 -5.78 -3.61
N ASP A 91 -11.48 -4.46 -3.70
CA ASP A 91 -12.55 -3.59 -4.18
C ASP A 91 -11.96 -2.36 -4.90
N GLU A 92 -12.76 -1.72 -5.75
CA GLU A 92 -12.41 -0.49 -6.45
C GLU A 92 -13.35 0.66 -6.09
N LEU A 93 -12.76 1.68 -5.49
CA LEU A 93 -13.45 2.90 -5.14
C LEU A 93 -13.33 3.92 -6.26
N TRP A 94 -14.45 4.59 -6.55
CA TRP A 94 -14.47 5.76 -7.38
C TRP A 94 -14.19 7.00 -6.54
N VAL A 95 -13.07 7.67 -6.80
CA VAL A 95 -12.59 8.80 -5.99
C VAL A 95 -12.67 10.09 -6.81
N LYS A 96 -13.33 11.10 -6.23
CA LYS A 96 -13.42 12.44 -6.80
C LYS A 96 -12.24 13.27 -6.35
N LEU A 97 -11.49 13.81 -7.31
CA LEU A 97 -10.47 14.84 -7.09
C LEU A 97 -10.97 16.18 -7.64
N VAL A 98 -10.26 17.26 -7.32
CA VAL A 98 -10.53 18.57 -7.94
C VAL A 98 -10.34 18.46 -9.45
N GLY A 99 -11.39 18.73 -10.22
CA GLY A 99 -11.37 18.74 -11.69
C GLY A 99 -11.25 17.37 -12.37
N ARG A 100 -11.18 16.25 -11.64
CA ARG A 100 -11.05 14.90 -12.25
C ARG A 100 -11.57 13.78 -11.36
N ARG A 101 -11.70 12.60 -11.95
CA ARG A 101 -12.09 11.35 -11.29
C ARG A 101 -10.98 10.34 -11.47
N ILE A 102 -10.73 9.54 -10.43
CA ILE A 102 -9.77 8.45 -10.48
C ILE A 102 -10.39 7.20 -9.83
N TRP A 103 -9.86 6.04 -10.19
CA TRP A 103 -10.18 4.77 -9.56
C TRP A 103 -9.08 4.40 -8.58
N MET A 104 -9.48 3.91 -7.42
CA MET A 104 -8.60 3.41 -6.38
C MET A 104 -8.94 1.94 -6.13
N ALA A 105 -8.07 1.02 -6.55
CA ALA A 105 -8.21 -0.40 -6.20
C ALA A 105 -7.47 -0.67 -4.90
N LEU A 106 -8.12 -1.35 -3.95
CA LEU A 106 -7.58 -1.66 -2.63
C LEU A 106 -7.75 -3.15 -2.32
N ALA A 107 -6.89 -3.68 -1.48
CA ALA A 107 -7.02 -5.04 -0.96
C ALA A 107 -6.72 -5.08 0.54
N LEU A 108 -7.51 -5.85 1.29
CA LEU A 108 -7.34 -6.06 2.73
C LEU A 108 -7.47 -7.55 3.07
N ALA A 109 -6.68 -8.03 4.03
CA ALA A 109 -6.88 -9.32 4.67
C ALA A 109 -8.04 -9.21 5.65
N VAL A 110 -9.11 -9.97 5.42
CA VAL A 110 -10.37 -9.87 6.18
C VAL A 110 -10.19 -10.25 7.66
N PRO A 111 -9.48 -11.33 8.03
CA PRO A 111 -9.35 -11.73 9.43
C PRO A 111 -8.61 -10.70 10.29
N SER A 112 -7.52 -10.14 9.77
CA SER A 112 -6.65 -9.20 10.49
C SER A 112 -6.98 -7.73 10.24
N ARG A 113 -7.87 -7.44 9.28
CA ARG A 113 -8.14 -6.08 8.77
C ARG A 113 -6.90 -5.35 8.26
N LEU A 114 -5.86 -6.10 7.89
CA LEU A 114 -4.61 -5.54 7.40
C LEU A 114 -4.77 -5.14 5.93
N TRP A 115 -4.52 -3.87 5.61
CA TRP A 115 -4.39 -3.43 4.22
C TRP A 115 -3.18 -4.09 3.57
N LEU A 116 -3.34 -4.64 2.37
CA LEU A 116 -2.30 -5.36 1.64
C LEU A 116 -1.68 -4.48 0.55
N GLY A 117 -2.48 -3.59 -0.03
CA GLY A 117 -2.04 -2.62 -1.03
C GLY A 117 -3.17 -1.74 -1.53
N GLY A 118 -2.79 -0.67 -2.21
CA GLY A 118 -3.69 0.27 -2.87
C GLY A 118 -3.03 0.86 -4.12
N VAL A 119 -3.79 0.98 -5.19
CA VAL A 119 -3.31 1.49 -6.48
C VAL A 119 -4.32 2.49 -7.05
N LEU A 120 -3.80 3.58 -7.61
CA LEU A 120 -4.58 4.59 -8.29
C LEU A 120 -4.43 4.47 -9.81
N SER A 121 -5.51 4.65 -10.57
CA SER A 121 -5.49 4.75 -12.02
C SER A 121 -6.58 5.70 -12.51
N ALA A 122 -6.41 6.25 -13.71
CA ALA A 122 -7.47 6.99 -14.40
C ALA A 122 -8.61 6.05 -14.85
N HIS A 123 -8.34 4.75 -15.00
CA HIS A 123 -9.26 3.77 -15.57
C HIS A 123 -9.49 2.59 -14.61
N ARG A 124 -10.72 2.07 -14.60
CA ARG A 124 -11.08 0.80 -13.91
C ARG A 124 -10.93 -0.35 -14.88
N ASP A 125 -9.72 -0.86 -14.98
CA ASP A 125 -9.34 -1.82 -16.01
C ASP A 125 -8.37 -2.90 -15.50
N LEU A 126 -8.01 -3.81 -16.39
CA LEU A 126 -7.06 -4.88 -16.08
C LEU A 126 -5.68 -4.36 -15.66
N PRO A 127 -5.05 -3.35 -16.31
CA PRO A 127 -3.82 -2.72 -15.85
C PRO A 127 -3.81 -2.31 -14.36
N LEU A 128 -4.86 -1.63 -13.90
CA LEU A 128 -5.03 -1.26 -12.48
C LEU A 128 -4.93 -2.50 -11.57
N LEU A 129 -5.68 -3.54 -11.90
CA LEU A 129 -5.72 -4.78 -11.10
C LEU A 129 -4.42 -5.58 -11.20
N THR A 130 -3.77 -5.61 -12.36
CA THR A 130 -2.46 -6.26 -12.53
C THR A 130 -1.33 -5.54 -11.79
N THR A 131 -1.56 -4.32 -11.31
CA THR A 131 -0.63 -3.62 -10.41
C THR A 131 -0.98 -3.90 -8.95
N LEU A 132 -2.27 -4.01 -8.59
CA LEU A 132 -2.70 -4.33 -7.22
C LEU A 132 -2.37 -5.78 -6.82
N VAL A 133 -2.71 -6.74 -7.68
CA VAL A 133 -2.64 -8.18 -7.33
C VAL A 133 -1.21 -8.64 -6.99
N PRO A 134 -0.13 -8.19 -7.64
CA PRO A 134 1.23 -8.49 -7.20
C PRO A 134 1.55 -7.99 -5.78
N LEU A 135 0.99 -6.86 -5.36
CA LEU A 135 1.15 -6.38 -3.98
C LEU A 135 0.50 -7.37 -3.01
N VAL A 136 -0.71 -7.85 -3.30
CA VAL A 136 -1.38 -8.88 -2.49
C VAL A 136 -0.54 -10.16 -2.43
N ARG A 137 -0.05 -10.64 -3.57
CA ARG A 137 0.81 -11.83 -3.64
C ARG A 137 2.09 -11.65 -2.82
N SER A 138 2.70 -10.48 -2.85
CA SER A 138 3.93 -10.20 -2.09
C SER A 138 3.75 -10.28 -0.58
N CYS A 139 2.52 -10.17 -0.08
CA CYS A 139 2.23 -10.34 1.34
C CYS A 139 2.07 -11.81 1.75
N ALA A 140 1.65 -12.66 0.82
CA ALA A 140 1.09 -13.97 1.12
C ALA A 140 2.16 -15.00 1.48
N TYR A 141 1.98 -15.66 2.63
CA TYR A 141 2.77 -16.84 3.02
C TYR A 141 2.45 -18.06 2.15
N THR A 142 1.19 -18.19 1.74
CA THR A 142 0.69 -19.27 0.90
C THR A 142 -0.14 -18.72 -0.25
N LEU A 143 -0.22 -19.45 -1.36
CA LEU A 143 -1.10 -19.12 -2.49
C LEU A 143 -2.52 -19.68 -2.31
N ALA A 144 -2.75 -20.47 -1.26
CA ALA A 144 -4.07 -20.94 -0.87
C ALA A 144 -4.84 -19.81 -0.17
N VAL A 145 -5.55 -19.00 -0.95
CA VAL A 145 -6.23 -17.79 -0.49
C VAL A 145 -7.62 -17.70 -1.12
N LEU A 146 -8.62 -17.35 -0.33
CA LEU A 146 -9.91 -16.91 -0.83
C LEU A 146 -9.84 -15.41 -1.14
N VAL A 147 -10.13 -15.02 -2.38
CA VAL A 147 -10.23 -13.62 -2.78
C VAL A 147 -11.68 -13.28 -3.09
N GLY A 148 -12.29 -12.45 -2.24
CA GLY A 148 -13.59 -11.83 -2.47
C GLY A 148 -13.45 -10.54 -3.26
N VAL A 149 -14.16 -10.43 -4.38
CA VAL A 149 -14.12 -9.25 -5.27
C VAL A 149 -15.51 -8.69 -5.55
N ASP A 150 -15.57 -7.37 -5.75
CA ASP A 150 -16.68 -6.69 -6.45
C ASP A 150 -16.62 -7.10 -7.94
N GLY A 151 -17.77 -7.17 -8.64
CA GLY A 151 -18.03 -7.96 -9.85
C GLY A 151 -17.26 -7.59 -11.14
N VAL A 152 -16.08 -6.97 -11.06
CA VAL A 152 -15.21 -6.70 -12.20
C VAL A 152 -14.53 -7.99 -12.69
N ALA A 153 -14.93 -8.46 -13.86
CA ALA A 153 -14.40 -9.69 -14.47
C ALA A 153 -12.86 -9.69 -14.65
N SER A 154 -12.25 -8.50 -14.75
CA SER A 154 -10.80 -8.34 -14.85
C SER A 154 -10.04 -8.85 -13.62
N TYR A 155 -10.66 -8.94 -12.43
CA TYR A 155 -10.02 -9.53 -11.24
C TYR A 155 -9.65 -10.99 -11.46
N VAL A 156 -10.54 -11.79 -12.04
CA VAL A 156 -10.28 -13.22 -12.32
C VAL A 156 -9.04 -13.33 -13.20
N THR A 157 -8.95 -12.50 -14.25
CA THR A 157 -7.79 -12.48 -15.15
C THR A 157 -6.51 -12.06 -14.42
N ALA A 158 -6.56 -10.99 -13.62
CA ALA A 158 -5.40 -10.49 -12.87
C ALA A 158 -4.90 -11.50 -11.82
N LEU A 159 -5.81 -12.09 -11.04
CA LEU A 159 -5.53 -13.13 -10.05
C LEU A 159 -4.91 -14.36 -10.70
N LEU A 160 -5.51 -14.86 -11.78
CA LEU A 160 -4.98 -16.01 -12.50
C LEU A 160 -3.62 -15.74 -13.15
N ARG A 161 -3.30 -14.51 -13.56
CA ARG A 161 -1.96 -14.18 -14.08
C ARG A 161 -0.90 -14.20 -12.98
N VAL A 162 -1.26 -13.70 -11.79
CA VAL A 162 -0.30 -13.50 -10.71
C VAL A 162 -0.16 -14.71 -9.82
N PHE A 163 -1.23 -15.45 -9.52
CA PHE A 163 -1.23 -16.60 -8.59
C PHE A 163 -0.89 -17.94 -9.26
N ARG A 164 -0.34 -17.94 -10.48
CA ARG A 164 0.14 -19.16 -11.14
C ARG A 164 1.67 -19.28 -11.04
N PRO A 165 2.23 -20.01 -10.06
CA PRO A 165 3.67 -20.23 -10.00
C PRO A 165 4.17 -21.05 -11.20
N PRO A 166 5.45 -20.90 -11.58
CA PRO A 166 6.08 -21.78 -12.55
C PRO A 166 6.14 -23.22 -11.99
N VAL A 167 5.73 -24.18 -12.81
CA VAL A 167 5.87 -25.60 -12.52
C VAL A 167 7.30 -26.01 -12.83
N ASP A 168 8.03 -26.46 -11.82
CA ASP A 168 9.35 -27.04 -12.02
C ASP A 168 9.21 -28.35 -12.81
N THR A 169 9.69 -28.33 -14.05
CA THR A 169 9.72 -29.49 -14.95
C THR A 169 11.11 -30.05 -15.10
N ARG A 170 12.13 -29.47 -14.45
CA ARG A 170 13.56 -29.76 -14.62
C ARG A 170 14.06 -29.76 -16.07
N ARG A 171 13.32 -29.12 -16.98
CA ARG A 171 13.67 -28.98 -18.42
C ARG A 171 14.14 -27.56 -18.70
N ARG A 172 15.09 -27.41 -19.63
CA ARG A 172 15.49 -26.09 -20.15
C ARG A 172 14.33 -25.47 -20.96
N GLY A 173 14.03 -24.20 -20.70
CA GLY A 173 12.98 -23.44 -21.38
C GLY A 173 12.07 -22.68 -20.41
N ARG A 174 11.12 -21.90 -20.94
CA ARG A 174 10.15 -21.17 -20.12
C ARG A 174 9.24 -22.17 -19.40
N PRO A 175 9.22 -22.20 -18.05
CA PRO A 175 8.36 -23.12 -17.32
C PRO A 175 6.87 -22.81 -17.57
N ARG A 176 6.05 -23.86 -17.59
CA ARG A 176 4.59 -23.72 -17.65
C ARG A 176 4.09 -23.16 -16.33
N LEU A 177 3.08 -22.30 -16.36
CA LEU A 177 2.46 -21.75 -15.15
C LEU A 177 1.28 -22.61 -14.73
N GLY A 178 1.31 -23.16 -13.51
CA GLY A 178 0.25 -23.99 -12.94
C GLY A 178 -0.63 -23.18 -12.00
N LEU A 179 -1.92 -23.50 -11.88
CA LEU A 179 -2.79 -22.89 -10.88
C LEU A 179 -2.62 -23.63 -9.54
N GLU A 180 -2.37 -22.89 -8.46
CA GLU A 180 -2.32 -23.47 -7.13
C GLU A 180 -3.70 -24.04 -6.75
N LYS A 181 -3.75 -25.26 -6.20
CA LYS A 181 -5.02 -25.92 -5.83
C LYS A 181 -5.84 -25.20 -4.75
N GLY A 182 -5.28 -24.18 -4.10
CA GLY A 182 -5.92 -23.46 -2.99
C GLY A 182 -6.44 -22.05 -3.30
N LEU A 183 -6.25 -21.52 -4.52
CA LEU A 183 -6.78 -20.21 -4.86
C LEU A 183 -8.28 -20.31 -5.14
N LEU A 184 -9.08 -19.60 -4.35
CA LEU A 184 -10.52 -19.48 -4.55
C LEU A 184 -10.86 -18.02 -4.87
N VAL A 185 -11.71 -17.80 -5.86
CA VAL A 185 -12.20 -16.46 -6.21
C VAL A 185 -13.71 -16.46 -6.04
N GLY A 186 -14.20 -15.59 -5.16
CA GLY A 186 -15.62 -15.45 -4.86
C GLY A 186 -16.11 -14.04 -5.21
N HIS A 187 -17.36 -13.95 -5.65
CA HIS A 187 -18.05 -12.68 -5.79
C HIS A 187 -18.74 -12.31 -4.49
N MET A 188 -18.56 -11.08 -4.03
CA MET A 188 -19.27 -10.59 -2.86
C MET A 188 -20.67 -10.15 -3.26
N VAL A 189 -21.69 -10.84 -2.72
CA VAL A 189 -23.09 -10.45 -2.90
C VAL A 189 -23.46 -9.49 -1.78
N LYS A 190 -23.63 -8.21 -2.13
CA LYS A 190 -24.15 -7.19 -1.21
C LYS A 190 -25.64 -7.50 -0.98
N ARG A 191 -26.02 -7.80 0.28
CA ARG A 191 -27.42 -7.95 0.71
C ARG A 191 -27.98 -6.62 1.17
#